data_AF-A0A085WLU3-F1
#
_entry.id   AF-A0A085WLU3-F1
#
_cell.length_a   1.000
_cell.length_b   1.000
_cell.length_c   1.000
_cell.angle_alpha   90.00
_cell.angle_beta   90.00
_cell.angle_gamma   90.00
#
_symmetry.space_group_name_H-M   'P 1'
#
loop_
_entity.id
_entity.type
_entity.pdbx_description
1 polymer ?
#
loop_
_entity_poly.entity_id
_entity_poly.type
_entity_poly.pdbx_seq_one_letter_code
_entity_poly.pdbx_strand_id
1 'polypeptide(L)'
;MVALVTVVTYCLAGIAVAAVLGRGEARGAMGLARAGLHACLWPLFLPVLLPSPSAPTGTPENARIDAAEATLHEALQRLGRELGDSLTLETARVRSLGTALRSAARRLAELDAVLSSPDHDREKLSRELAALEARPDSKPVADILRERLAHLSRLEALRTQARTDLERALARAGELATRLTLLRYEGATAHAAGRARELTDTIDELCRTLEAVRAA
;
A
#
# COMPACT_ATOMS: atom_id res chain seq x y z
N MET A 1 -20.71 35.06 -16.59
CA MET A 1 -21.05 34.71 -15.19
C MET A 1 -20.40 33.41 -14.75
N VAL A 2 -20.51 32.31 -15.49
CA VAL A 2 -19.85 31.01 -15.19
C VAL A 2 -18.33 31.13 -15.01
N ALA A 3 -17.64 31.90 -15.86
CA ALA A 3 -16.20 32.11 -15.77
C ALA A 3 -15.75 32.88 -14.51
N LEU A 4 -16.58 33.80 -14.00
CA LEU A 4 -16.28 34.53 -12.76
C LEU A 4 -16.40 33.59 -11.55
N VAL A 5 -17.44 32.75 -11.56
CA VAL A 5 -17.68 31.77 -10.49
C VAL A 5 -16.54 30.76 -10.44
N THR A 6 -16.13 30.17 -11.57
CA THR A 6 -15.00 29.22 -11.58
C THR A 6 -13.70 29.83 -11.10
N VAL A 7 -13.38 31.07 -11.50
CA VAL A 7 -12.17 31.77 -11.04
C VAL A 7 -12.21 32.01 -9.52
N VAL A 8 -13.34 32.45 -8.98
CA VAL A 8 -13.51 32.68 -7.53
C VAL A 8 -13.38 31.37 -6.75
N THR A 9 -13.99 30.27 -7.22
CA THR A 9 -13.87 28.96 -6.57
C THR A 9 -12.43 28.46 -6.60
N TYR A 10 -11.71 28.66 -7.71
CA TYR A 10 -10.29 28.30 -7.85
C TYR A 10 -9.40 29.12 -6.90
N CYS A 11 -9.63 30.44 -6.78
CA CYS A 11 -8.89 31.28 -5.85
C CYS A 11 -9.13 30.89 -4.39
N LEU A 12 -10.39 30.59 -4.01
CA LEU A 12 -10.72 30.15 -2.65
C LEU A 12 -10.07 28.81 -2.31
N ALA A 13 -10.08 27.85 -3.24
CA ALA A 13 -9.39 26.57 -3.07
C ALA A 13 -7.87 26.75 -2.88
N GLY A 14 -7.24 27.61 -3.69
CA GLY A 14 -5.82 27.95 -3.56
C GLY A 14 -5.48 28.58 -2.20
N ILE A 15 -6.30 29.50 -1.71
CA ILE A 15 -6.13 30.13 -0.39
C ILE A 15 -6.26 29.11 0.74
N ALA A 16 -7.25 28.20 0.67
CA ALA A 16 -7.44 27.16 1.67
C ALA A 16 -6.23 26.21 1.76
N VAL A 17 -5.70 25.77 0.61
CA VAL A 17 -4.51 24.90 0.55
C VAL A 17 -3.27 25.61 1.08
N ALA A 18 -3.06 26.88 0.70
CA ALA A 18 -1.95 27.69 1.21
C ALA A 18 -2.02 27.89 2.73
N ALA A 19 -3.22 28.08 3.29
CA ALA A 19 -3.42 28.22 4.73
C ALA A 19 -3.13 26.93 5.52
N VAL A 20 -3.42 25.76 4.93
CA VAL A 20 -3.12 24.45 5.55
C VAL A 20 -1.61 24.18 5.54
N LEU A 21 -0.93 24.44 4.42
CA LEU A 21 0.51 24.21 4.28
C LEU A 21 1.36 25.22 5.08
N GLY A 22 0.91 26.47 5.18
CA GLY A 22 1.63 27.54 5.89
C GLY A 22 1.62 27.43 7.42
N ARG A 23 0.89 26.47 8.00
CA ARG A 23 0.82 26.30 9.47
C ARG A 23 2.08 25.72 10.10
N GLY A 24 3.02 25.17 9.31
CA GLY A 24 4.20 24.46 9.83
C GLY A 24 5.57 25.09 9.57
N GLU A 25 5.70 26.10 8.70
CA GLU A 25 7.02 26.61 8.27
C GLU A 25 7.41 27.96 8.89
N ALA A 26 8.70 28.12 9.17
CA ALA A 26 9.31 29.27 9.80
C ALA A 26 9.05 30.58 9.03
N ARG A 27 8.73 31.66 9.77
CA ARG A 27 8.49 33.01 9.25
C ARG A 27 9.75 33.57 8.57
N GLY A 28 9.84 33.43 7.25
CA GLY A 28 10.89 34.02 6.43
C GLY A 28 10.42 34.27 5.00
N ALA A 29 11.09 35.17 4.27
CA ALA A 29 10.75 35.52 2.88
C ALA A 29 10.69 34.29 1.94
N MET A 30 11.47 33.24 2.26
CA MET A 30 11.49 31.98 1.53
C MET A 30 10.20 31.17 1.67
N GLY A 31 9.49 31.29 2.81
CA GLY A 31 8.18 30.65 3.01
C GLY A 31 7.07 31.30 2.17
N LEU A 32 7.13 32.63 1.97
CA LEU A 32 6.18 33.34 1.11
C LEU A 32 6.36 32.97 -0.38
N ALA A 33 7.61 32.88 -0.84
CA ALA A 33 7.90 32.42 -2.20
C ALA A 33 7.41 30.98 -2.44
N ARG A 34 7.61 30.09 -1.46
CA ARG A 34 7.13 28.70 -1.51
C ARG A 34 5.61 28.61 -1.51
N ALA A 35 4.94 29.39 -0.67
CA ALA A 35 3.48 29.47 -0.64
C ALA A 35 2.90 29.99 -1.96
N GLY A 36 3.51 31.02 -2.57
CA GLY A 36 3.13 31.52 -3.89
C GLY A 36 3.30 30.48 -4.99
N LEU A 37 4.39 29.70 -4.94
CA LEU A 37 4.63 28.62 -5.89
C LEU A 37 3.58 27.50 -5.77
N HIS A 38 3.23 27.08 -4.55
CA HIS A 38 2.16 26.12 -4.30
C HIS A 38 0.79 26.65 -4.74
N ALA A 39 0.50 27.92 -4.50
CA ALA A 39 -0.73 28.57 -4.95
C ALA A 39 -0.82 28.72 -6.48
N CYS A 40 0.31 28.75 -7.20
CA CYS A 40 0.33 28.81 -8.66
C CYS A 40 0.26 27.40 -9.30
N LEU A 41 0.90 26.41 -8.65
CA LEU A 41 0.96 25.02 -9.12
C LEU A 41 -0.15 24.11 -8.59
N TRP A 42 -1.07 24.60 -7.76
CA TRP A 42 -2.11 23.76 -7.16
C TRP A 42 -2.98 22.95 -8.14
N PRO A 43 -3.30 23.38 -9.39
CA PRO A 43 -4.11 22.55 -10.29
C PRO A 43 -3.32 21.33 -10.77
N LEU A 44 -2.00 21.46 -10.85
CA LEU A 44 -1.08 20.36 -11.16
C LEU A 44 -1.01 19.37 -10.00
N PHE A 45 -1.10 19.86 -8.76
CA PHE A 45 -1.13 19.03 -7.56
C PHE A 45 -2.53 18.49 -7.21
N LEU A 46 -3.61 19.04 -7.77
CA LEU A 46 -4.98 18.64 -7.48
C LEU A 46 -5.23 17.13 -7.66
N PRO A 47 -4.83 16.48 -8.78
CA PRO A 47 -4.98 15.03 -8.94
C PRO A 47 -4.13 14.20 -7.97
N VAL A 48 -3.04 14.76 -7.42
CA VAL A 48 -2.19 14.11 -6.40
C VAL A 48 -2.76 14.31 -4.99
N LEU A 49 -3.41 15.45 -4.75
CA LEU A 49 -4.00 15.83 -3.46
C LEU A 49 -5.42 15.33 -3.27
N LEU A 50 -6.12 14.95 -4.36
CA LEU A 50 -7.38 14.26 -4.25
C LEU A 50 -7.14 12.96 -3.47
N PRO A 51 -7.78 12.79 -2.30
CA PRO A 51 -7.71 11.53 -1.59
C PRO A 51 -8.20 10.47 -2.54
N SER A 52 -7.31 9.55 -2.94
CA SER A 52 -7.73 8.36 -3.65
C SER A 52 -8.81 7.73 -2.79
N PRO A 53 -10.03 7.50 -3.31
CA PRO A 53 -11.19 7.13 -2.50
C PRO A 53 -10.77 5.98 -1.60
N SER A 54 -10.76 6.25 -0.29
CA SER A 54 -10.29 5.29 0.69
C SER A 54 -11.02 3.98 0.44
N ALA A 55 -10.27 2.96 0.04
CA ALA A 55 -10.81 1.61 -0.14
C ALA A 55 -11.62 1.24 1.11
N PRO A 56 -12.73 0.52 0.97
CA PRO A 56 -13.64 0.22 2.07
C PRO A 56 -12.84 -0.27 3.28
N THR A 57 -12.91 0.50 4.36
CA THR A 57 -12.31 0.20 5.65
C THR A 57 -13.09 -0.95 6.26
N GLY A 58 -12.75 -2.18 5.86
CA GLY A 58 -13.42 -3.37 6.36
C GLY A 58 -13.14 -4.66 5.62
N THR A 59 -12.12 -4.74 4.75
CA THR A 59 -11.77 -6.03 4.15
C THR A 59 -11.28 -6.99 5.25
N PRO A 60 -11.58 -8.30 5.11
CA PRO A 60 -11.09 -9.30 6.07
C PRO A 60 -9.56 -9.34 6.13
N GLU A 61 -8.83 -8.95 5.06
CA GLU A 61 -7.38 -8.80 5.14
C GLU A 61 -6.96 -7.68 6.09
N ASN A 62 -7.62 -6.52 6.06
CA ASN A 62 -7.27 -5.41 6.95
C ASN A 62 -7.42 -5.81 8.42
N ALA A 63 -8.50 -6.53 8.78
CA ALA A 63 -8.67 -7.04 10.13
C ALA A 63 -7.54 -8.01 10.55
N ARG A 64 -7.06 -8.85 9.64
CA ARG A 64 -5.91 -9.75 9.88
C ARG A 64 -4.61 -8.98 10.05
N ILE A 65 -4.40 -7.92 9.24
CA ILE A 65 -3.23 -7.06 9.34
C ILE A 65 -3.24 -6.30 10.67
N ASP A 66 -4.39 -5.73 11.05
CA ASP A 66 -4.55 -5.01 12.31
C ASP A 66 -4.29 -5.92 13.52
N ALA A 67 -4.78 -7.17 13.47
CA ALA A 67 -4.50 -8.17 14.50
C ALA A 67 -3.00 -8.53 14.58
N ALA A 68 -2.32 -8.70 13.44
CA ALA A 68 -0.89 -8.98 13.40
C ALA A 68 -0.06 -7.79 13.91
N GLU A 69 -0.39 -6.56 13.49
CA GLU A 69 0.25 -5.31 13.94
C GLU A 69 0.09 -5.14 15.45
N ALA A 70 -1.14 -5.32 15.97
CA ALA A 70 -1.42 -5.24 17.40
C ALA A 70 -0.66 -6.28 18.22
N THR A 71 -0.61 -7.54 17.75
CA THR A 71 0.09 -8.63 18.44
C THR A 71 1.60 -8.38 18.49
N LEU A 72 2.21 -7.94 17.39
CA LEU A 72 3.63 -7.55 17.34
C LEU A 72 3.93 -6.37 18.25
N HIS A 73 3.08 -5.34 18.20
CA HIS A 73 3.25 -4.14 19.00
C HIS A 73 3.18 -4.46 20.50
N GLU A 74 2.21 -5.28 20.91
CA GLU A 74 2.07 -5.73 22.29
C GLU A 74 3.27 -6.56 22.76
N ALA A 75 3.75 -7.49 21.92
CA ALA A 75 4.92 -8.30 22.24
C ALA A 75 6.17 -7.43 22.47
N LEU A 76 6.41 -6.43 21.59
CA LEU A 76 7.51 -5.48 21.75
C LEU A 76 7.36 -4.61 23.00
N GLN A 77 6.16 -4.07 23.27
CA GLN A 77 5.94 -3.24 24.45
C GLN A 77 6.17 -4.01 25.76
N ARG A 78 5.77 -5.28 25.81
CA ARG A 78 5.99 -6.14 26.98
C ARG A 78 7.48 -6.42 27.16
N LEU A 79 8.18 -6.78 26.08
CA LEU A 79 9.61 -7.04 26.09
C LEU A 79 10.41 -5.79 26.49
N GLY A 80 10.08 -4.62 25.95
CA GLY A 80 10.75 -3.35 26.30
C GLY A 80 10.59 -2.98 27.78
N ARG A 81 9.41 -3.22 28.36
CA ARG A 81 9.17 -3.01 29.81
C ARG A 81 10.05 -3.90 30.68
N GLU A 82 10.26 -5.15 30.28
CA GLU A 82 11.09 -6.10 31.03
C GLU A 82 12.59 -5.85 30.88
N LEU A 83 13.02 -5.38 29.70
CA LEU A 83 14.41 -5.00 29.45
C LEU A 83 14.78 -3.63 30.04
N GLY A 84 13.79 -2.82 30.44
CA GLY A 84 14.01 -1.44 30.87
C GLY A 84 14.49 -0.50 29.74
N ASP A 85 14.35 -0.92 28.49
CA ASP A 85 14.75 -0.18 27.29
C ASP A 85 13.48 0.23 26.52
N SER A 86 13.38 1.52 26.18
CA SER A 86 12.27 2.03 25.40
C SER A 86 12.49 1.66 23.93
N LEU A 87 11.96 0.50 23.52
CA LEU A 87 11.96 -0.01 22.14
C LEU A 87 11.04 0.81 21.20
N THR A 88 11.25 2.13 21.19
CA THR A 88 10.43 3.12 20.49
C THR A 88 10.71 3.12 18.99
N LEU A 89 11.96 2.86 18.59
CA LEU A 89 12.34 2.74 17.18
C LEU A 89 11.71 1.50 16.55
N GLU A 90 11.67 0.41 17.30
CA GLU A 90 11.11 -0.89 16.92
C GLU A 90 9.59 -0.78 16.76
N THR A 91 8.94 0.03 17.61
CA THR A 91 7.53 0.39 17.45
C THR A 91 7.25 1.12 16.13
N ALA A 92 8.14 2.03 15.71
CA ALA A 92 8.01 2.69 14.41
C ALA A 92 8.16 1.69 13.25
N ARG A 93 9.07 0.71 13.38
CA ARG A 93 9.24 -0.36 12.37
C ARG A 93 8.00 -1.26 12.25
N VAL A 94 7.37 -1.64 13.36
CA VAL A 94 6.10 -2.41 13.32
C VAL A 94 4.99 -1.63 12.61
N ARG A 95 4.86 -0.33 12.87
CA ARG A 95 3.89 0.51 12.14
C ARG A 95 4.22 0.58 10.65
N SER A 96 5.51 0.69 10.30
CA SER A 96 5.97 0.65 8.90
C SER A 96 5.55 -0.66 8.22
N LEU A 97 5.75 -1.80 8.88
CA LEU A 97 5.29 -3.10 8.39
C LEU A 97 3.78 -3.14 8.17
N GLY A 98 2.99 -2.65 9.14
CA GLY A 98 1.54 -2.54 9.01
C GLY A 98 1.12 -1.71 7.79
N THR A 99 1.81 -0.58 7.53
CA THR A 99 1.57 0.24 6.33
C THR A 99 1.93 -0.49 5.04
N ALA A 100 3.04 -1.23 5.00
CA ALA A 100 3.45 -2.02 3.85
C ALA A 100 2.45 -3.16 3.55
N LEU A 101 2.00 -3.88 4.57
CA LEU A 101 0.99 -4.93 4.44
C LEU A 101 -0.35 -4.38 3.92
N ARG A 102 -0.83 -3.26 4.47
CA ARG A 102 -2.06 -2.58 4.00
C ARG A 102 -1.91 -2.08 2.55
N SER A 103 -0.73 -1.62 2.16
CA SER A 103 -0.45 -1.26 0.77
C SER A 103 -0.52 -2.48 -0.16
N ALA A 104 0.05 -3.62 0.25
CA ALA A 104 0.01 -4.86 -0.52
C ALA A 104 -1.43 -5.40 -0.66
N ALA A 105 -2.20 -5.40 0.43
CA ALA A 105 -3.62 -5.80 0.42
C ALA A 105 -4.47 -4.91 -0.49
N ARG A 106 -4.21 -3.59 -0.50
CA ARG A 106 -4.91 -2.66 -1.41
C ARG A 106 -4.63 -2.96 -2.86
N ARG A 107 -3.37 -3.23 -3.23
CA ARG A 107 -3.01 -3.61 -4.61
C ARG A 107 -3.66 -4.92 -5.01
N LEU A 108 -3.75 -5.89 -4.09
CA LEU A 108 -4.47 -7.14 -4.34
C LEU A 108 -5.95 -6.87 -4.63
N ALA A 109 -6.60 -6.02 -3.83
CA ALA A 109 -7.98 -5.62 -4.04
C ALA A 109 -8.18 -4.85 -5.37
N GLU A 110 -7.21 -4.02 -5.77
CA GLU A 110 -7.22 -3.37 -7.09
C GLU A 110 -7.13 -4.39 -8.24
N LEU A 111 -6.25 -5.40 -8.12
CA LEU A 111 -6.17 -6.49 -9.10
C LEU A 111 -7.48 -7.28 -9.18
N ASP A 112 -8.08 -7.60 -8.04
CA ASP A 112 -9.37 -8.28 -7.99
C ASP A 112 -10.49 -7.42 -8.59
N ALA A 113 -10.49 -6.11 -8.38
CA ALA A 113 -11.44 -5.19 -8.99
C ALA A 113 -11.28 -5.16 -10.53
N VAL A 114 -10.05 -5.11 -11.05
CA VAL A 114 -9.82 -5.15 -12.50
C VAL A 114 -10.26 -6.48 -13.09
N LEU A 115 -9.90 -7.61 -12.45
CA LEU A 115 -10.21 -8.95 -12.92
C LEU A 115 -11.70 -9.32 -12.78
N SER A 116 -12.44 -8.69 -11.87
CA SER A 116 -13.89 -8.90 -11.70
C SER A 116 -14.75 -8.10 -12.69
N SER A 117 -14.15 -7.20 -13.47
CA SER A 117 -14.89 -6.48 -14.51
C SER A 117 -15.45 -7.45 -15.56
N PRO A 118 -16.73 -7.31 -15.98
CA PRO A 118 -17.35 -8.18 -16.98
C PRO A 118 -16.65 -8.12 -18.34
N ASP A 119 -15.91 -7.04 -18.62
CA ASP A 119 -15.10 -6.90 -19.83
C ASP A 119 -13.90 -7.88 -19.85
N HIS A 120 -13.53 -8.43 -18.70
CA HIS A 120 -12.43 -9.38 -18.50
C HIS A 120 -12.95 -10.82 -18.26
N ASP A 121 -14.16 -11.15 -18.71
CA ASP A 121 -14.63 -12.53 -18.69
C ASP A 121 -13.80 -13.39 -19.67
N ARG A 122 -12.89 -14.18 -19.12
CA ARG A 122 -11.98 -15.07 -19.85
C ARG A 122 -12.73 -16.09 -20.71
N GLU A 123 -13.87 -16.61 -20.24
CA GLU A 123 -14.66 -17.61 -20.97
C GLU A 123 -15.44 -16.96 -22.12
N LYS A 124 -15.89 -15.71 -21.94
CA LYS A 124 -16.50 -14.95 -23.03
C LYS A 124 -15.47 -14.61 -24.11
N LEU A 125 -14.31 -14.08 -23.73
CA LEU A 125 -13.25 -13.71 -24.67
C LEU A 125 -12.69 -14.92 -25.43
N SER A 126 -12.57 -16.08 -24.78
CA SER A 126 -12.11 -17.31 -25.45
C SER A 126 -13.12 -17.84 -26.46
N ARG A 127 -14.42 -17.78 -26.17
CA ARG A 127 -15.49 -18.12 -27.12
C ARG A 127 -15.52 -17.16 -28.31
N GLU A 128 -15.36 -15.86 -28.06
CA GLU A 128 -15.26 -14.85 -29.11
C GLU A 128 -14.05 -15.10 -30.02
N LEU A 129 -12.89 -15.41 -29.44
CA LEU A 129 -11.69 -15.78 -30.20
C LEU A 129 -11.93 -17.01 -31.08
N ALA A 130 -12.49 -18.08 -30.52
CA ALA A 130 -12.78 -19.30 -31.28
C ALA A 130 -13.75 -19.04 -32.45
N ALA A 131 -14.73 -18.16 -32.27
CA ALA A 131 -15.66 -17.75 -33.33
C ALA A 131 -14.99 -16.93 -34.44
N LEU A 132 -14.00 -16.09 -34.09
CA LEU A 132 -13.22 -15.30 -35.05
C LEU A 132 -12.20 -16.16 -35.81
N GLU A 133 -11.58 -17.15 -35.16
CA GLU A 133 -10.63 -18.05 -35.81
C GLU A 133 -11.27 -18.95 -36.87
N ALA A 134 -12.58 -19.19 -36.78
CA ALA A 134 -13.34 -19.87 -37.83
C ALA A 134 -13.51 -19.03 -39.12
N ARG A 135 -13.16 -17.74 -39.11
CA ARG A 135 -13.34 -16.80 -40.23
C ARG A 135 -11.98 -16.33 -40.76
N PRO A 136 -11.59 -16.66 -42.01
CA PRO A 136 -10.27 -16.31 -42.55
C PRO A 136 -9.96 -14.80 -42.54
N ASP A 137 -10.97 -13.98 -42.79
CA ASP A 137 -10.83 -12.52 -42.90
C ASP A 137 -10.68 -11.81 -41.54
N SER A 138 -10.86 -12.54 -40.43
CA SER A 138 -10.86 -11.97 -39.06
C SER A 138 -9.51 -12.09 -38.34
N LYS A 139 -8.44 -12.49 -39.04
CA LYS A 139 -7.12 -12.74 -38.44
C LYS A 139 -6.57 -11.58 -37.59
N PRO A 140 -6.61 -10.30 -38.01
CA PRO A 140 -6.09 -9.20 -37.19
C PRO A 140 -6.84 -9.03 -35.87
N VAL A 141 -8.16 -9.25 -35.87
CA VAL A 141 -8.99 -9.13 -34.65
C VAL A 141 -8.74 -10.31 -33.71
N ALA A 142 -8.57 -11.51 -34.26
CA ALA A 142 -8.19 -12.69 -33.48
C ALA A 142 -6.82 -12.52 -32.81
N ASP A 143 -5.85 -11.88 -33.47
CA ASP A 143 -4.53 -11.58 -32.90
C ASP A 143 -4.64 -10.64 -31.68
N ILE A 144 -5.48 -9.61 -31.76
CA ILE A 144 -5.73 -8.69 -30.64
C ILE A 144 -6.36 -9.43 -29.44
N LEU A 145 -7.36 -10.29 -29.68
CA LEU A 145 -7.98 -11.07 -28.60
C LEU A 145 -7.00 -12.07 -27.96
N ARG A 146 -6.10 -12.68 -28.75
CA ARG A 146 -5.05 -13.54 -28.21
C ARG A 146 -4.12 -12.77 -27.28
N GLU A 147 -3.67 -11.59 -27.68
CA GLU A 147 -2.82 -10.76 -26.81
C GLU A 147 -3.58 -10.35 -25.54
N ARG A 148 -4.87 -9.99 -25.66
CA ARG A 148 -5.71 -9.65 -24.50
C ARG A 148 -5.86 -10.82 -23.52
N LEU A 149 -6.05 -12.04 -24.01
CA LEU A 149 -6.11 -13.24 -23.16
C LEU A 149 -4.75 -13.54 -22.51
N ALA A 150 -3.64 -13.32 -23.21
CA ALA A 150 -2.30 -13.43 -22.64
C ALA A 150 -2.05 -12.36 -21.56
N HIS A 151 -2.54 -11.13 -21.74
CA HIS A 151 -2.50 -10.09 -20.72
C HIS A 151 -3.28 -10.50 -19.47
N LEU A 152 -4.50 -11.02 -19.66
CA LEU A 152 -5.35 -11.45 -18.57
C LEU A 152 -4.73 -12.59 -17.76
N SER A 153 -4.13 -13.58 -18.42
CA SER A 153 -3.43 -14.67 -17.72
C SER A 153 -2.21 -14.17 -16.93
N ARG A 154 -1.46 -13.19 -17.45
CA ARG A 154 -0.39 -12.51 -16.70
C ARG A 154 -0.93 -11.81 -15.46
N LEU A 155 -2.06 -11.09 -15.55
CA LEU A 155 -2.68 -10.43 -14.40
C LEU A 155 -3.17 -11.43 -13.34
N GLU A 156 -3.76 -12.55 -13.74
CA GLU A 156 -4.18 -13.62 -12.82
C GLU A 156 -2.99 -14.24 -12.08
N ALA A 157 -1.87 -14.45 -12.79
CA ALA A 157 -0.64 -14.94 -12.19
C ALA A 157 -0.08 -13.93 -11.17
N LEU A 158 -0.04 -12.64 -11.53
CA LEU A 158 0.37 -11.56 -10.63
C LEU A 158 -0.51 -11.47 -9.39
N ARG A 159 -1.83 -11.60 -9.53
CA ARG A 159 -2.76 -11.65 -8.40
C ARG A 159 -2.42 -12.81 -7.45
N THR A 160 -2.24 -14.00 -8.00
CA THR A 160 -1.95 -15.22 -7.23
C THR A 160 -0.63 -15.10 -6.46
N GLN A 161 0.39 -14.55 -7.13
CA GLN A 161 1.67 -14.24 -6.51
C GLN A 161 1.53 -13.22 -5.38
N ALA A 162 0.88 -12.08 -5.64
CA ALA A 162 0.69 -11.02 -4.64
C ALA A 162 -0.07 -11.52 -3.40
N ARG A 163 -1.10 -12.35 -3.60
CA ARG A 163 -1.83 -12.98 -2.51
C ARG A 163 -0.94 -13.89 -1.68
N THR A 164 -0.18 -14.77 -2.34
CA THR A 164 0.75 -15.70 -1.67
C THR A 164 1.80 -14.95 -0.86
N ASP A 165 2.33 -13.85 -1.40
CA ASP A 165 3.34 -13.04 -0.74
C ASP A 165 2.76 -12.29 0.47
N LEU A 166 1.54 -11.77 0.38
CA LEU A 166 0.83 -11.17 1.51
C LEU A 166 0.57 -12.20 2.62
N GLU A 167 0.09 -13.39 2.28
CA GLU A 167 -0.16 -14.47 3.22
C GLU A 167 1.15 -14.92 3.92
N ARG A 168 2.25 -15.03 3.16
CA ARG A 168 3.57 -15.35 3.71
C ARG A 168 4.07 -14.25 4.66
N ALA A 169 3.88 -12.99 4.31
CA ALA A 169 4.29 -11.87 5.15
C ALA A 169 3.50 -11.83 6.47
N LEU A 170 2.18 -12.07 6.42
CA LEU A 170 1.34 -12.20 7.61
C LEU A 170 1.75 -13.38 8.51
N ALA A 171 2.05 -14.54 7.92
CA ALA A 171 2.53 -15.69 8.67
C ALA A 171 3.87 -15.39 9.38
N ARG A 172 4.81 -14.75 8.69
CA ARG A 172 6.10 -14.34 9.28
C ARG A 172 5.93 -13.30 10.37
N ALA A 173 5.01 -12.35 10.22
CA ALA A 173 4.68 -11.38 11.28
C ALA A 173 4.18 -12.08 12.56
N GLY A 174 3.30 -13.09 12.42
CA GLY A 174 2.84 -13.90 13.55
C GLY A 174 3.96 -14.73 14.20
N GLU A 175 4.86 -15.29 13.39
CA GLU A 175 6.04 -16.00 13.87
C GLU A 175 6.97 -15.08 14.69
N LEU A 176 7.24 -13.88 14.18
CA LEU A 176 8.06 -12.87 14.87
C LEU A 176 7.43 -12.48 16.22
N ALA A 177 6.12 -12.27 16.28
CA ALA A 177 5.42 -11.98 17.53
C ALA A 177 5.58 -13.12 18.55
N THR A 178 5.48 -14.36 18.08
CA THR A 178 5.69 -15.55 18.93
C THR A 178 7.12 -15.61 19.45
N ARG A 179 8.13 -15.40 18.59
CA ARG A 179 9.55 -15.39 18.98
C ARG A 179 9.87 -14.28 19.98
N LEU A 180 9.34 -13.07 19.77
CA LEU A 180 9.47 -11.95 20.71
C LEU A 180 8.83 -12.27 22.07
N THR A 181 7.70 -12.96 22.06
CA THR A 181 7.04 -13.42 23.29
C THR A 181 7.85 -14.49 24.02
N LEU A 182 8.55 -15.37 23.28
CA LEU A 182 9.43 -16.39 23.85
C LEU A 182 10.71 -15.80 24.44
N LEU A 183 11.30 -14.80 23.76
CA LEU A 183 12.50 -14.09 24.22
C LEU A 183 12.35 -13.53 25.64
N ARG A 184 11.16 -13.08 25.99
CA ARG A 184 10.85 -12.63 27.35
C ARG A 184 11.16 -13.70 28.41
N TYR A 185 10.84 -14.96 28.15
CA TYR A 185 11.01 -16.03 29.14
C TYR A 185 12.47 -16.45 29.33
N GLU A 186 13.36 -16.02 28.44
CA GLU A 186 14.80 -16.27 28.56
C GLU A 186 15.51 -15.26 29.50
N GLY A 187 14.77 -14.26 30.00
CA GLY A 187 15.22 -13.30 31.01
C GLY A 187 15.89 -12.04 30.45
N ALA A 188 15.95 -10.99 31.29
CA ALA A 188 16.51 -9.68 30.96
C ALA A 188 18.04 -9.71 30.92
N THR A 189 18.57 -10.34 29.87
CA THR A 189 20.01 -10.37 29.58
C THR A 189 20.33 -9.42 28.43
N ALA A 190 21.57 -8.91 28.37
CA ALA A 190 22.04 -8.13 27.22
C ALA A 190 21.89 -8.91 25.89
N HIS A 191 21.94 -10.24 25.95
CA HIS A 191 21.73 -11.12 24.81
C HIS A 191 20.27 -11.11 24.30
N ALA A 192 19.28 -10.96 25.17
CA ALA A 192 17.87 -10.86 24.78
C ALA A 192 17.58 -9.55 24.02
N ALA A 193 18.18 -8.43 24.45
CA ALA A 193 18.08 -7.16 23.74
C ALA A 193 18.73 -7.20 22.34
N GLY A 194 19.89 -7.87 22.22
CA GLY A 194 20.54 -8.10 20.92
C GLY A 194 19.66 -8.91 19.96
N ARG A 195 19.14 -10.05 20.42
CA ARG A 195 18.23 -10.89 19.61
C ARG A 195 16.93 -10.19 19.26
N ALA A 196 16.38 -9.36 20.15
CA ALA A 196 15.20 -8.55 19.85
C ALA A 196 15.47 -7.61 18.67
N ARG A 197 16.63 -6.96 18.64
CA ARG A 197 17.04 -6.08 17.54
C ARG A 197 17.21 -6.84 16.23
N GLU A 198 17.86 -8.01 16.26
CA GLU A 198 17.98 -8.89 15.09
C GLU A 198 16.61 -9.33 14.53
N LEU A 199 15.66 -9.67 15.42
CA LEU A 199 14.30 -9.99 15.00
C LEU A 199 13.59 -8.76 14.39
N THR A 200 13.85 -7.56 14.90
CA THR A 200 13.30 -6.33 14.29
C THR A 200 13.96 -5.94 12.98
N ASP A 201 15.23 -6.30 12.75
CA ASP A 201 15.87 -6.14 11.43
C ASP A 201 15.20 -7.05 10.39
N THR A 202 14.65 -8.19 10.81
CA THR A 202 13.83 -9.06 9.94
C THR A 202 12.54 -8.35 9.50
N ILE A 203 12.01 -7.41 10.28
CA ILE A 203 10.85 -6.60 9.89
C ILE A 203 11.20 -5.67 8.72
N ASP A 204 12.38 -5.06 8.73
CA ASP A 204 12.82 -4.18 7.64
C ASP A 204 13.09 -4.95 6.35
N GLU A 205 13.59 -6.20 6.46
CA GLU A 205 13.68 -7.11 5.33
C GLU A 205 12.29 -7.43 4.77
N LEU A 206 11.30 -7.71 5.63
CA LEU A 206 9.92 -7.94 5.18
C LEU A 206 9.34 -6.72 4.46
N CYS A 207 9.52 -5.50 5.01
CA CYS A 207 9.12 -4.27 4.36
C CYS A 207 9.74 -4.15 2.96
N ARG A 208 11.05 -4.38 2.84
CA ARG A 208 11.76 -4.35 1.56
C ARG A 208 11.27 -5.40 0.57
N THR A 209 10.95 -6.61 1.02
CA THR A 209 10.38 -7.63 0.13
C THR A 209 9.00 -7.24 -0.41
N LEU A 210 8.14 -6.65 0.43
CA LEU A 210 6.82 -6.15 0.02
C LEU A 210 6.94 -4.95 -0.94
N GLU A 211 7.93 -4.09 -0.74
CA GLU A 211 8.23 -2.97 -1.62
C GLU A 211 8.84 -3.43 -2.96
N ALA A 212 9.69 -4.46 -2.97
CA ALA A 212 10.24 -5.00 -4.21
C ALA A 212 9.14 -5.57 -5.11
N VAL A 213 8.15 -6.25 -4.53
CA VAL A 213 6.96 -6.72 -5.25
C VAL A 213 6.18 -5.54 -5.85
N ARG A 214 6.22 -4.35 -5.24
CA ARG A 214 5.59 -3.13 -5.78
C ARG A 214 6.22 -2.67 -7.10
N ALA A 215 7.53 -2.85 -7.26
CA ALA A 215 8.27 -2.34 -8.42
C ALA A 215 8.20 -3.27 -9.64
N ALA A 216 7.80 -4.54 -9.44
CA ALA A 216 7.56 -5.52 -10.49
C ALA A 216 6.10 -5.46 -11.00
#